data_AF-A0A8T0J2V7-F1
#
_entry.id   AF-A0A8T0J2V7-F1
#
_cell.length_a   1.000
_cell.length_b   1.000
_cell.length_c   1.000
_cell.angle_alpha   90.00
_cell.angle_beta   90.00
_cell.angle_gamma   90.00
#
_symmetry.space_group_name_H-M   'P 1'
#
loop_
_entity.id
_entity.type
_entity.pdbx_description
1 polymer ?
#
loop_
_entity_poly.entity_id
_entity_poly.type
_entity_poly.pdbx_seq_one_letter_code
_entity_poly.pdbx_strand_id
1 'polypeptide(L)' 'MSAIGKKKGLLEVFKFGTYLAIPIVMMYAFANNSENLEKIIRNRSYVVYPPEGPRPPSGDEIRDMIKKNKAAS' A
#
# COMPACT_ATOMS: atom_id res chain seq x y z
N MET A 1 -3.18 -52.85 -17.32
CA MET A 1 -2.31 -51.66 -17.24
C MET A 1 -3.19 -50.42 -17.22
N SER A 2 -3.31 -49.78 -16.06
CA SER A 2 -4.27 -48.69 -15.81
C SER A 2 -3.94 -47.42 -16.60
N ALA A 3 -4.96 -46.65 -17.01
CA ALA A 3 -4.89 -45.37 -17.74
C ALA A 3 -4.27 -44.21 -16.93
N ILE A 4 -3.27 -44.51 -16.10
CA ILE A 4 -2.66 -43.65 -15.07
C ILE A 4 -1.52 -42.78 -15.63
N GLY A 5 -1.09 -43.00 -16.88
CA GLY A 5 0.15 -42.45 -17.44
C GLY A 5 0.11 -41.01 -17.96
N LYS A 6 -1.06 -40.44 -18.32
CA LYS A 6 -1.14 -39.08 -18.90
C LYS A 6 -1.53 -37.98 -17.88
N LYS A 7 -2.37 -38.27 -16.89
CA LYS A 7 -2.83 -37.28 -15.90
C LYS A 7 -1.78 -36.93 -14.85
N LYS A 8 -0.88 -37.87 -14.53
CA LYS A 8 0.19 -37.67 -13.54
C LYS A 8 1.26 -36.68 -14.06
N GLY A 9 1.68 -36.83 -15.32
CA GLY A 9 2.67 -35.94 -15.94
C GLY A 9 2.20 -34.50 -16.13
N LEU A 10 0.95 -34.27 -16.55
CA LEU A 10 0.42 -32.91 -16.70
C LEU A 10 0.34 -32.17 -15.36
N LEU A 11 -0.09 -32.86 -14.30
CA LEU A 11 -0.17 -32.28 -12.96
C LEU A 11 1.23 -31.94 -12.41
N GLU A 12 2.23 -32.77 -12.68
CA GLU A 12 3.61 -32.54 -12.27
C GLU A 12 4.22 -31.33 -13.01
N VAL A 13 4.00 -31.22 -14.33
CA VAL A 13 4.43 -30.05 -15.12
C VAL A 13 3.72 -28.78 -14.66
N PHE A 14 2.42 -28.84 -14.37
CA PHE A 14 1.68 -27.69 -13.84
C PHE A 14 2.21 -27.24 -12.48
N LYS A 15 2.46 -28.17 -11.55
CA LYS A 15 3.07 -27.86 -10.24
C LYS A 15 4.43 -27.21 -10.43
N PHE A 16 5.30 -27.81 -11.23
CA PHE A 16 6.63 -27.28 -11.51
C PHE A 16 6.57 -25.88 -12.12
N GLY A 17 5.73 -25.69 -13.14
CA GLY A 17 5.49 -24.39 -13.76
C GLY A 17 4.98 -23.36 -12.76
N THR A 18 4.09 -23.74 -11.86
CA THR A 18 3.55 -22.86 -10.82
C THR A 18 4.63 -22.44 -9.82
N TYR A 19 5.47 -23.39 -9.37
CA TYR A 19 6.58 -23.11 -8.44
C TYR A 19 7.63 -22.16 -9.02
N LEU A 20 7.83 -22.16 -10.34
CA LEU A 20 8.73 -21.22 -11.01
C LEU A 20 8.05 -19.89 -11.35
N ALA A 21 6.84 -19.97 -11.91
CA ALA A 21 6.14 -18.79 -12.41
C ALA A 21 5.76 -17.84 -11.28
N ILE A 22 5.28 -18.34 -10.13
CA ILE A 22 4.83 -17.49 -9.03
C ILE A 22 5.97 -16.60 -8.49
N PRO A 23 7.15 -17.12 -8.10
CA PRO A 23 8.26 -16.29 -7.64
C PRO A 23 8.75 -15.29 -8.70
N ILE A 24 8.86 -15.71 -9.97
CA ILE A 24 9.33 -14.84 -11.06
C ILE A 24 8.36 -13.67 -11.27
N VAL A 25 7.05 -13.96 -11.34
CA VAL A 25 6.02 -12.95 -11.49
C VAL A 25 5.99 -12.03 -10.28
N MET A 26 6.10 -12.58 -9.06
CA MET A 26 6.16 -11.75 -7.85
C MET A 26 7.39 -10.83 -7.84
N MET A 27 8.55 -11.33 -8.27
CA MET A 27 9.78 -10.54 -8.35
C MET A 27 9.60 -9.35 -9.30
N TYR A 28 9.01 -9.58 -10.48
CA TYR A 28 8.81 -8.53 -11.47
C TYR A 28 7.70 -7.54 -11.09
N ALA A 29 6.57 -8.04 -10.59
CA ALA A 29 5.40 -7.21 -10.30
C ALA A 29 5.57 -6.37 -9.02
N PHE A 30 6.26 -6.90 -8.01
CA PHE A 30 6.37 -6.27 -6.69
C PHE A 30 7.80 -5.84 -6.36
N ALA A 31 8.76 -6.78 -6.34
CA ALA A 31 10.09 -6.51 -5.77
C ALA A 31 10.93 -5.55 -6.63
N ASN A 32 10.84 -5.65 -7.95
CA ASN A 32 11.58 -4.81 -8.90
C ASN A 32 10.80 -3.55 -9.32
N ASN A 33 9.60 -3.33 -8.78
CA ASN A 33 8.77 -2.16 -9.09
C ASN A 33 8.16 -1.57 -7.80
N SER A 34 8.90 -0.65 -7.19
CA SER A 34 8.51 0.03 -5.96
C SER A 34 7.20 0.78 -6.08
N GLU A 35 6.88 1.36 -7.24
CA GLU A 35 5.61 2.07 -7.46
C GLU A 35 4.40 1.13 -7.41
N ASN A 36 4.51 -0.06 -8.02
CA ASN A 36 3.44 -1.06 -7.97
C ASN A 36 3.26 -1.60 -6.55
N LEU A 37 4.36 -1.86 -5.85
CA LEU A 37 4.32 -2.29 -4.46
C LEU A 37 3.65 -1.24 -3.57
N GLU A 38 4.02 0.03 -3.71
CA GLU A 38 3.43 1.13 -2.96
C GLU A 38 1.93 1.28 -3.24
N LYS A 39 1.50 1.23 -4.51
CA LYS A 39 0.08 1.31 -4.89
C LYS A 39 -0.75 0.20 -4.24
N ILE A 40 -0.23 -1.03 -4.21
CA ILE A 40 -0.93 -2.18 -3.63
C ILE A 40 -1.01 -2.07 -2.11
N ILE A 41 0.09 -1.67 -1.45
CA ILE A 41 0.12 -1.42 -0.01
C ILE A 41 -0.87 -0.32 0.37
N ARG A 42 -0.86 0.81 -0.35
CA ARG A 42 -1.78 1.94 -0.10
C ARG A 42 -3.25 1.54 -0.20
N ASN A 43 -3.62 0.67 -1.15
CA ASN A 43 -4.99 0.19 -1.31
C ASN A 43 -5.46 -0.73 -0.15
N ARG A 44 -4.53 -1.22 0.67
CA ARG A 44 -4.81 -2.07 1.84
C ARG A 44 -4.30 -1.47 3.14
N SER A 45 -4.05 -0.15 3.17
CA SER A 45 -3.59 0.56 4.36
C SER A 45 -4.57 0.37 5.52
N TYR A 46 -4.12 -0.33 6.57
CA TYR A 46 -4.86 -0.52 7.82
C TYR A 46 -4.71 0.67 8.79
N VAL A 47 -3.81 1.59 8.51
CA VAL A 47 -3.58 2.78 9.33
C VAL A 47 -4.33 3.95 8.70
N VAL A 48 -5.44 4.32 9.32
CA VAL A 48 -6.16 5.57 9.01
C VAL A 48 -5.59 6.64 9.92
N TYR A 49 -4.82 7.58 9.36
CA TYR A 49 -4.44 8.76 10.11
C TYR A 49 -5.71 9.59 10.40
N PRO A 50 -5.89 10.07 11.64
CA PRO A 50 -6.97 10.98 11.92
C PRO A 50 -6.86 12.21 11.02
N PRO A 51 -7.97 12.88 10.68
CA PRO A 51 -7.94 14.11 9.91
C PRO A 51 -6.93 15.09 10.51
N GLU A 52 -6.10 15.72 9.67
CA GLU A 52 -5.23 16.78 10.15
C GLU A 52 -6.09 17.82 10.89
N GLY A 53 -5.68 18.14 12.12
CA GLY A 53 -6.35 19.17 12.91
C GLY A 53 -6.31 20.53 12.20
N PRO A 54 -7.14 21.50 12.64
CA PRO A 54 -7.08 22.84 12.08
C PRO A 54 -5.64 23.35 12.16
N ARG A 55 -5.14 23.87 11.04
CA ARG A 55 -3.81 24.48 11.00
C ARG A 55 -3.75 25.58 12.08
N PRO A 56 -2.63 25.68 12.80
CA PRO A 56 -2.49 26.73 13.80
C PRO A 56 -2.66 28.11 13.13
N PRO A 57 -3.24 29.08 13.85
CA PRO A 57 -3.38 30.44 13.34
C PRO A 57 -2.02 31.00 12.95
N SER A 58 -2.01 31.78 11.87
CA SER A 58 -0.83 32.47 11.37
C SER A 58 -0.33 33.53 12.36
N GLY A 59 0.95 33.92 12.25
CA GLY A 59 1.54 34.91 13.14
C GLY A 59 0.82 36.28 13.13
N ASP A 60 0.25 36.66 11.99
CA ASP A 60 -0.54 37.89 11.87
C ASP A 60 -1.90 37.77 12.55
N GLU A 61 -2.58 36.63 12.40
CA GLU A 61 -3.83 36.33 13.13
C GLU A 61 -3.61 36.34 14.65
N ILE A 62 -2.48 35.80 15.12
CA ILE A 62 -2.09 35.83 16.54
C ILE A 62 -1.92 37.28 17.03
N ARG A 63 -1.27 38.14 16.23
CA ARG A 63 -1.07 39.57 16.59
C ARG A 63 -2.40 40.31 16.70
N ASP A 64 -3.33 40.05 15.80
CA ASP A 64 -4.63 40.71 15.83
C ASP A 64 -5.53 40.18 16.96
N MET A 65 -5.43 38.88 17.29
CA MET A 65 -6.06 38.32 18.50
C MET A 65 -5.53 38.98 19.79
N ILE A 66 -4.21 39.22 19.88
CA ILE A 66 -3.60 39.92 21.03
C ILE A 66 -4.12 41.35 21.14
N LYS A 67 -4.15 42.11 20.04
CA LYS A 67 -4.67 43.49 20.03
C LYS A 67 -6.13 43.54 20.47
N LYS A 68 -6.97 42.62 19.97
CA LYS A 68 -8.39 42.54 20.29
C LYS A 68 -8.62 42.22 21.78
N ASN A 69 -7.89 41.26 22.34
CA ASN A 69 -7.98 40.94 23.76
C ASN A 69 -7.53 42.10 24.64
N LYS A 70 -6.44 42.79 24.26
CA LYS A 70 -5.94 43.96 24.99
C LYS A 70 -6.93 45.13 24.97
N ALA A 71 -7.70 45.30 23.89
CA ALA A 71 -8.73 46.33 23.79
C ALA A 71 -10.03 45.99 24.55
N ALA A 72 -10.24 44.70 24.87
CA ALA A 72 -11.37 44.20 25.64
C ALA A 72 -11.07 44.04 27.15
N SER A 73 -9.83 44.33 27.56
CA SER A 73 -9.37 44.36 28.96
C SER A 73 -9.44 45.79 29.50
#